data_AF-A0A3D5CIH7-F1
#
_entry.id   AF-A0A3D5CIH7-F1
#
_cell.length_a   1.000
_cell.length_b   1.000
_cell.length_c   1.000
_cell.angle_alpha   90.00
_cell.angle_beta   90.00
_cell.angle_gamma   90.00
#
_symmetry.space_group_name_H-M   'P 1'
#
loop_
_entity.id
_entity.type
_entity.pdbx_description
1 polymer ?
#
loop_
_entity_poly.entity_id
_entity_poly.type
_entity_poly.pdbx_seq_one_letter_code
_entity_poly.pdbx_strand_id
1 'polypeptide(L)'
;RALGAAFQHPALDAVRAAVVEAPDYTRAGWAVQAVDTIREPYRALGSELLMSAFPALGEADAAASASDLMRRLIVRRVDSEKAELVRAVQRVPPDSEEGRRIRLQLRELDLERQRWTGDTER
;
A
#
# COMPACT_ATOMS: atom_id res chain seq x y z
N ARG A 1 -3.82 -4.51 -3.23
CA ARG A 1 -2.52 -4.81 -2.58
C ARG A 1 -1.83 -3.56 -2.05
N ALA A 2 -1.48 -2.59 -2.88
CA ALA A 2 -0.79 -1.36 -2.42
C ALA A 2 -1.52 -0.61 -1.29
N LEU A 3 -2.85 -0.53 -1.34
CA LEU A 3 -3.67 0.12 -0.30
C LEU A 3 -4.03 -0.80 0.88
N GLY A 4 -3.51 -2.04 0.91
CA GLY A 4 -3.88 -3.05 1.90
C GLY A 4 -3.25 -2.83 3.29
N ALA A 5 -2.27 -1.94 3.41
CA ALA A 5 -1.64 -1.60 4.66
C ALA A 5 -1.96 -0.15 5.07
N ALA A 6 -2.06 0.09 6.38
CA ALA A 6 -2.28 1.42 6.91
C ALA A 6 -1.12 2.36 6.55
N PHE A 7 -1.45 3.61 6.23
CA PHE A 7 -0.44 4.65 6.08
C PHE A 7 -0.04 5.19 7.45
N GLN A 8 1.24 5.55 7.59
CA GLN A 8 1.78 6.04 8.85
C GLN A 8 1.22 7.42 9.23
N HIS A 9 0.87 8.24 8.24
CA HIS A 9 0.31 9.57 8.47
C HIS A 9 -1.22 9.47 8.63
N PRO A 10 -1.80 9.83 9.78
CA PRO A 10 -3.22 9.59 10.07
C PRO A 10 -4.19 10.21 9.05
N ALA A 11 -3.86 11.40 8.54
CA ALA A 11 -4.69 12.06 7.53
C ALA A 11 -4.69 11.29 6.20
N LEU A 12 -3.53 10.78 5.77
CA LEU A 12 -3.42 10.02 4.53
C LEU A 12 -4.02 8.62 4.70
N ASP A 13 -3.94 8.03 5.90
CA ASP A 13 -4.57 6.74 6.20
C ASP A 13 -6.09 6.82 6.20
N ALA A 14 -6.66 7.91 6.70
CA ALA A 14 -8.11 8.14 6.64
C ALA A 14 -8.61 8.21 5.18
N VAL A 15 -7.86 8.89 4.31
CA VAL A 15 -8.16 8.94 2.87
C VAL A 15 -8.00 7.55 2.24
N ARG A 16 -6.91 6.84 2.53
CA ARG A 16 -6.68 5.46 2.05
C ARG A 16 -7.83 4.54 2.46
N ALA A 17 -8.26 4.57 3.72
CA ALA A 17 -9.35 3.75 4.22
C ALA A 17 -10.65 4.03 3.46
N ALA A 18 -11.01 5.30 3.26
CA ALA A 18 -12.19 5.66 2.48
C ALA A 18 -12.14 5.19 1.02
N VAL A 19 -10.95 5.25 0.40
CA VAL A 19 -10.74 4.70 -0.96
C VAL A 19 -10.89 3.17 -0.95
N VAL A 20 -10.30 2.46 0.02
CA VAL A 20 -10.38 0.99 0.11
C VAL A 20 -11.81 0.48 0.29
N GLU A 21 -12.62 1.20 1.06
CA GLU A 21 -14.03 0.85 1.30
C GLU A 21 -14.95 1.23 0.12
N ALA A 22 -14.45 1.98 -0.87
CA ALA A 22 -15.26 2.34 -2.03
C ALA A 22 -15.54 1.09 -2.90
N PRO A 23 -16.82 0.81 -3.23
CA PRO A 23 -17.20 -0.46 -3.86
C PRO A 23 -16.80 -0.57 -5.34
N ASP A 24 -16.74 0.55 -6.05
CA ASP A 24 -16.48 0.60 -7.50
C ASP A 24 -15.90 1.96 -7.92
N TYR A 25 -14.64 1.97 -8.36
CA TYR A 25 -13.93 3.16 -8.84
C TYR A 25 -14.33 3.60 -10.25
N THR A 26 -15.07 2.77 -10.98
CA THR A 26 -15.53 3.09 -12.35
C THR A 26 -16.87 3.84 -12.36
N ARG A 27 -17.59 3.81 -11.23
CA ARG A 27 -18.88 4.48 -11.08
C ARG A 27 -18.72 6.00 -11.01
N ALA A 28 -19.49 6.73 -11.81
CA ALA A 28 -19.55 8.17 -11.71
C ALA A 28 -19.90 8.63 -10.28
N GLY A 29 -19.13 9.57 -9.75
CA GLY A 29 -19.31 10.11 -8.40
C GLY A 29 -18.73 9.26 -7.26
N TRP A 30 -18.02 8.16 -7.54
CA TRP A 30 -17.39 7.33 -6.49
C TRP A 30 -16.48 8.16 -5.57
N ALA A 31 -15.73 9.12 -6.14
CA ALA A 31 -14.80 9.96 -5.40
C ALA A 31 -15.53 10.85 -4.37
N VAL A 32 -16.68 11.41 -4.74
CA VAL A 32 -17.52 12.20 -3.83
C VAL A 32 -18.03 11.33 -2.68
N GLN A 33 -18.52 10.13 -3.01
CA GLN A 33 -18.99 9.17 -2.00
C GLN A 33 -17.85 8.75 -1.04
N ALA A 34 -16.64 8.51 -1.57
CA ALA A 34 -15.49 8.20 -0.74
C ALA A 34 -15.13 9.37 0.19
N VAL A 35 -15.12 10.61 -0.31
CA VAL A 35 -14.93 11.80 0.53
C VAL A 35 -15.96 11.87 1.65
N ASP A 36 -17.21 11.49 1.36
CA ASP A 36 -18.28 11.57 2.35
C ASP A 36 -18.08 10.66 3.56
N THR A 37 -17.34 9.55 3.40
CA THR A 37 -17.01 8.61 4.49
C THR A 37 -15.78 9.01 5.29
N ILE A 38 -14.98 9.98 4.82
CA ILE A 38 -13.78 10.44 5.52
C ILE A 38 -14.16 11.18 6.80
N ARG A 39 -13.61 10.74 7.93
CA ARG A 39 -13.81 11.41 9.22
C ARG A 39 -13.13 12.78 9.27
N GLU A 40 -13.72 13.72 10.00
CA GLU A 40 -13.06 14.99 10.31
C GLU A 40 -11.80 14.79 11.18
N PRO A 41 -10.78 15.66 11.06
CA PRO A 41 -10.71 16.88 10.22
C PRO A 41 -10.16 16.63 8.81
N TYR A 42 -10.12 15.39 8.34
CA TYR A 42 -9.38 15.01 7.13
C TYR A 42 -10.20 15.08 5.84
N ARG A 43 -11.50 15.40 5.92
CA ARG A 43 -12.39 15.45 4.77
C ARG A 43 -11.91 16.45 3.73
N ALA A 44 -11.46 17.64 4.16
CA ALA A 44 -10.93 18.67 3.26
C ALA A 44 -9.72 18.16 2.45
N LEU A 45 -8.79 17.45 3.10
CA LEU A 45 -7.66 16.81 2.43
C LEU A 45 -8.13 15.72 1.45
N GLY A 46 -9.12 14.92 1.84
CA GLY A 46 -9.73 13.93 0.96
C GLY A 46 -10.33 14.55 -0.30
N SER A 47 -11.08 15.64 -0.15
CA SER A 47 -11.63 16.40 -1.29
C SER A 47 -10.52 16.91 -2.21
N GLU A 48 -9.47 17.51 -1.65
CA GLU A 48 -8.33 18.01 -2.43
C GLU A 48 -7.67 16.87 -3.23
N LEU A 49 -7.34 15.76 -2.57
CA LEU A 49 -6.61 14.66 -3.21
C LEU A 49 -7.45 13.90 -4.24
N LEU A 50 -8.74 13.67 -3.98
CA LEU A 50 -9.59 12.87 -4.86
C LEU A 50 -10.23 13.66 -6.00
N MET A 51 -10.31 14.98 -5.89
CA MET A 51 -10.91 15.86 -6.91
C MET A 51 -9.87 16.65 -7.71
N SER A 52 -8.62 16.73 -7.24
CA SER A 52 -7.54 17.38 -7.99
C SER A 52 -7.16 16.59 -9.24
N ALA A 53 -6.70 17.32 -10.26
CA ALA A 53 -6.11 16.70 -11.44
C ALA A 53 -4.83 15.95 -11.04
N PHE A 54 -4.69 14.71 -11.50
CA PHE A 54 -3.45 13.97 -11.30
C PHE A 54 -2.31 14.64 -12.10
N PRO A 55 -1.16 14.94 -11.47
CA PRO A 55 -0.09 15.70 -12.11
C PRO A 55 0.68 14.83 -13.11
N ALA A 56 0.16 14.72 -14.33
CA ALA A 56 0.78 14.00 -15.45
C ALA A 56 0.54 14.74 -16.76
N LEU A 57 1.38 14.49 -17.77
CA LEU A 57 1.27 15.12 -19.09
C LEU A 57 0.11 14.52 -19.92
N GLY A 58 -0.36 13.33 -19.56
CA GLY A 58 -1.48 12.66 -20.20
C GLY A 58 -1.85 11.35 -19.48
N GLU A 59 -2.83 10.65 -20.02
CA GLU A 59 -3.38 9.42 -19.42
C GLU A 59 -2.33 8.30 -19.32
N ALA A 60 -1.52 8.11 -20.36
CA ALA A 60 -0.47 7.10 -20.38
C ALA A 60 0.58 7.36 -19.27
N ASP A 61 1.01 8.62 -19.11
CA ASP A 61 1.96 9.01 -18.07
C ASP A 61 1.35 8.93 -16.67
N ALA A 62 0.04 9.21 -16.54
CA ALA A 62 -0.69 9.04 -15.29
C ALA A 62 -0.72 7.57 -14.87
N ALA A 63 -1.07 6.67 -15.80
CA ALA A 63 -1.11 5.23 -15.55
C ALA A 63 0.27 4.66 -15.19
N ALA A 64 1.33 5.08 -15.90
CA ALA A 64 2.70 4.68 -15.60
C ALA A 64 3.15 5.17 -14.23
N SER A 65 2.92 6.46 -13.92
CA SER A 65 3.28 7.06 -12.64
C SER A 65 2.53 6.42 -11.47
N ALA A 66 1.22 6.20 -11.61
CA ALA A 66 0.43 5.53 -10.58
C ALA A 66 0.90 4.08 -10.35
N SER A 67 1.23 3.36 -11.42
CA SER A 67 1.74 1.98 -11.35
C SER A 67 3.08 1.90 -10.62
N ASP A 68 4.01 2.82 -10.91
CA ASP A 68 5.28 2.92 -10.21
C ASP A 68 5.10 3.29 -8.72
N LEU A 69 4.24 4.25 -8.41
CA LEU A 69 3.91 4.61 -7.02
C LEU A 69 3.32 3.41 -6.25
N MET A 70 2.40 2.67 -6.86
CA MET A 70 1.82 1.46 -6.25
C MET A 70 2.88 0.39 -5.98
N ARG A 71 3.79 0.16 -6.94
CA ARG A 71 4.91 -0.77 -6.80
C ARG A 71 5.80 -0.39 -5.62
N ARG A 72 6.17 0.89 -5.50
CA ARG A 72 6.96 1.40 -4.37
C ARG A 72 6.26 1.22 -3.02
N LEU A 73 4.94 1.45 -2.96
CA LEU A 73 4.15 1.20 -1.74
C LEU A 73 4.16 -0.28 -1.35
N ILE A 74 4.01 -1.19 -2.32
CA ILE A 74 4.05 -2.63 -2.06
C ILE A 74 5.43 -3.06 -1.55
N VAL A 75 6.51 -2.64 -2.21
CA VAL A 75 7.88 -2.95 -1.77
C VAL A 75 8.13 -2.46 -0.34
N ARG A 76 7.73 -1.22 -0.03
CA ARG A 76 7.87 -0.67 1.32
C ARG A 76 7.11 -1.48 2.36
N ARG A 77 5.93 -1.99 2.02
CA ARG A 77 5.14 -2.86 2.91
C ARG A 77 5.87 -4.18 3.16
N VAL A 78 6.33 -4.84 2.10
CA VAL A 78 7.10 -6.10 2.18
C VAL A 78 8.35 -5.93 3.04
N ASP A 79 9.10 -4.84 2.83
CA ASP A 79 10.29 -4.52 3.63
C ASP A 79 9.96 -4.34 5.12
N SER A 80 8.81 -3.73 5.43
CA SER A 80 8.36 -3.53 6.82
C SER A 80 7.97 -4.85 7.49
N GLU A 81 7.21 -5.71 6.81
CA GLU A 81 6.84 -7.05 7.29
C GLU A 81 8.09 -7.91 7.52
N LYS A 82 9.03 -7.87 6.57
CA LYS A 82 10.31 -8.59 6.69
C LYS A 82 11.08 -8.13 7.91
N ALA A 83 11.16 -6.82 8.17
CA ALA A 83 11.85 -6.29 9.33
C ALA A 83 11.20 -6.73 10.66
N GLU A 84 9.87 -6.83 10.71
CA GLU A 84 9.13 -7.37 11.86
C GLU A 84 9.46 -8.85 12.10
N LEU A 85 9.45 -9.67 11.06
CA LEU A 85 9.76 -11.10 11.15
C LEU A 85 11.23 -11.35 11.52
N VAL A 86 12.17 -10.54 11.03
CA VAL A 86 13.59 -10.62 11.45
C VAL A 86 13.73 -10.32 12.94
N ARG A 87 13.02 -9.33 13.47
CA ARG A 87 13.00 -9.06 14.92
C ARG A 87 12.30 -10.17 15.70
N ALA A 88 11.31 -10.84 15.12
CA ALA A 88 10.61 -11.95 15.76
C ALA A 88 11.50 -13.19 15.85
N VAL A 89 12.19 -13.56 14.75
CA VAL A 89 13.01 -14.79 14.71
C VAL A 89 14.21 -14.75 15.67
N GLN A 90 14.72 -13.56 15.99
CA GLN A 90 15.80 -13.39 16.97
C GLN A 90 15.40 -13.72 18.42
N ARG A 91 14.09 -13.81 18.70
CA ARG A 91 13.54 -14.06 20.04
C ARG A 91 13.07 -15.50 20.26
N VAL A 92 13.15 -16.35 19.24
CA VAL A 92 12.70 -17.75 19.31
C VAL A 92 13.90 -18.70 19.26
N PRO A 93 13.81 -19.89 19.89
CA PRO A 93 14.86 -20.89 19.78
C PRO A 93 15.10 -21.30 18.31
N PRO A 94 16.36 -21.51 17.87
CA PRO A 94 16.69 -21.80 16.47
C PRO A 94 15.94 -23.01 15.88
N ASP A 95 15.78 -24.06 16.67
CA ASP A 95 15.15 -25.34 16.28
C ASP A 95 13.65 -25.40 16.57
N SER A 96 13.06 -24.29 17.01
CA SER A 96 11.62 -24.21 17.25
C SER A 96 10.83 -24.31 15.93
N GLU A 97 9.64 -24.89 16.02
CA GLU A 97 8.69 -24.91 14.91
C GLU A 97 8.26 -23.49 14.50
N GLU A 98 8.12 -22.59 15.48
CA GLU A 98 7.87 -21.17 15.25
C GLU A 98 8.98 -20.52 14.43
N GLY A 99 10.25 -20.75 14.80
CA GLY A 99 11.40 -20.27 14.03
C GLY A 99 11.43 -20.80 12.60
N ARG A 100 11.08 -22.08 12.39
CA ARG A 100 10.93 -22.65 11.04
C ARG A 100 9.84 -21.94 10.23
N ARG A 101 8.68 -21.68 10.84
CA ARG A 101 7.56 -20.97 10.20
C ARG A 101 7.94 -19.55 9.78
N ILE A 102 8.59 -18.79 10.69
CA ILE A 102 9.02 -17.42 10.40
C ILE A 102 10.03 -17.40 9.23
N ARG A 103 10.97 -18.35 9.18
CA ARG A 103 11.93 -18.45 8.07
C ARG A 103 11.27 -18.75 6.71
N LEU A 104 10.19 -19.55 6.69
CA LEU A 104 9.41 -19.77 5.48
C LEU A 104 8.72 -18.49 5.01
N GLN A 105 8.06 -17.77 5.92
CA GLN A 105 7.42 -16.48 5.62
C GLN A 105 8.44 -15.43 5.12
N LEU A 106 9.63 -15.36 5.72
CA LEU A 106 10.71 -14.50 5.24
C LEU A 106 11.11 -14.80 3.79
N ARG A 107 11.21 -16.08 3.43
CA ARG A 107 11.49 -16.50 2.04
C ARG A 107 10.38 -16.12 1.07
N GLU A 108 9.11 -16.23 1.49
CA GLU A 108 7.97 -15.80 0.67
C GLU A 108 8.01 -14.30 0.39
N LEU A 109 8.28 -13.49 1.42
CA LEU A 109 8.44 -12.04 1.29
C LEU A 109 9.63 -11.65 0.40
N ASP A 110 10.74 -12.39 0.46
CA ASP A 110 11.89 -12.16 -0.42
C ASP A 110 11.54 -12.40 -1.89
N LEU A 111 10.82 -13.48 -2.19
CA LEU A 111 10.34 -13.77 -3.54
C LEU A 111 9.33 -12.72 -4.01
N GLU A 112 8.43 -12.25 -3.13
CA GLU A 112 7.50 -11.18 -3.46
C GLU A 112 8.22 -9.88 -3.76
N ARG A 113 9.18 -9.49 -2.91
CA ARG A 113 10.00 -8.29 -3.12
C ARG A 113 10.69 -8.31 -4.49
N GLN A 114 11.31 -9.45 -4.85
CA GLN A 114 11.98 -9.62 -6.13
C GLN A 114 11.04 -9.43 -7.32
N ARG A 115 9.79 -9.94 -7.25
CA ARG A 115 8.79 -9.71 -8.31
C ARG A 115 8.52 -8.23 -8.50
N TRP A 116 8.36 -7.49 -7.41
CA TRP A 116 8.01 -6.08 -7.49
C TRP A 116 9.20 -5.18 -7.84
N THR A 117 10.44 -5.55 -7.52
CA THR A 117 11.62 -4.77 -7.92
C THR A 117 12.15 -5.14 -9.31
N GLY A 118 12.00 -6.40 -9.73
CA GLY A 118 12.54 -6.89 -11.01
C GLY A 118 11.78 -6.44 -12.26
N ASP A 119 10.56 -5.92 -12.11
CA ASP A 119 9.86 -5.28 -13.24
C ASP A 119 10.29 -3.82 -13.46
N THR A 120 11.08 -3.20 -12.57
CA THR A 120 11.54 -1.82 -12.74
C THR A 120 12.68 -1.72 -13.76
N GLU A 121 13.30 -2.84 -14.13
CA GLU A 121 14.45 -2.93 -15.04
C GLU A 121 14.10 -3.49 -16.44
N ARG A 122 12.81 -3.66 -16.76
CA ARG A 122 12.33 -4.09 -18.09
C ARG A 122 11.38 -3.07 -18.69
#